data_AF-A0A7W0HJH6-F1
#
_entry.id   AF-A0A7W0HJH6-F1
#
_cell.length_a   1.000
_cell.length_b   1.000
_cell.length_c   1.000
_cell.angle_alpha   90.00
_cell.angle_beta   90.00
_cell.angle_gamma   90.00
#
_symmetry.space_group_name_H-M   'P 1'
#
loop_
_entity.id
_entity.type
_entity.pdbx_description
1 polymer ?
#
loop_
_entity_poly.entity_id
_entity_poly.type
_entity_poly.pdbx_seq_one_letter_code
_entity_poly.pdbx_strand_id
1 'polypeptide(L)'
;MTKPTENNGRAAAAALLSEILRTREVRTIIADAVPEVLNLWAGDRFTRKHIAKALARNIQKGLARPGDDQKRKELAELFSDPRHLDTLTDMLPGVLDTAGQIAAKTGETLAELPPDQREKTLSAILSAVSSGRSATVITTWAKVLAEVQSESPDFLARSLEPGIRKWIEDTDFGELKEFLDAAAGSAGPLAAMVNDLLWRYPAKVVLLVSFLPSLANMLLEAVNESLGRFNRLPPDLVADVVLSCFREMDGEKIGRTINELAELGRKIHTGSALTGDGGVTGFSRDLHDFLTTVVTAVGGKTLFQAKTALAGGRETLAASLTDTLEANPDLVYESLRSRHAGWNAAIKTRARNAAMLADMPAEEFTNAYCQSLSQLDAGEAAEIVNLVFLLINRIRDLNPAVLPSVAAQIVNGLDLSEIEDAVEGMTRDIGDIIKPLGRAVLPHLIQTGCQWLMPEGDETDESAAAARDAILSFLYPQEVPS
;
A
#
# COMPACT_ATOMS: atom_id res chain seq x y z
N MET A 1 18.29 51.59 -30.11
CA MET A 1 17.51 50.50 -30.73
C MET A 1 16.34 50.20 -29.81
N THR A 2 15.19 50.79 -30.13
CA THR A 2 13.94 50.79 -29.36
C THR A 2 13.13 49.54 -29.68
N LYS A 3 12.61 48.85 -28.64
CA LYS A 3 11.72 47.67 -28.71
C LYS A 3 10.47 47.95 -29.58
N PRO A 4 10.36 47.40 -30.81
CA PRO A 4 9.16 47.55 -31.64
C PRO A 4 8.12 46.43 -31.38
N THR A 5 8.44 45.44 -30.54
CA THR A 5 7.65 44.21 -30.39
C THR A 5 6.55 44.29 -29.33
N GLU A 6 6.72 45.07 -28.25
CA GLU A 6 5.71 45.14 -27.16
C GLU A 6 4.38 45.79 -27.59
N ASN A 7 4.41 46.73 -28.54
CA ASN A 7 3.19 47.43 -28.96
C ASN A 7 2.30 46.60 -29.89
N ASN A 8 2.90 45.66 -30.65
CA ASN A 8 2.16 44.78 -31.56
C ASN A 8 1.39 43.70 -30.81
N GLY A 9 1.95 43.14 -29.73
CA GLY A 9 1.26 42.12 -28.92
C GLY A 9 0.00 42.65 -28.23
N ARG A 10 0.05 43.88 -27.69
CA ARG A 10 -1.13 44.53 -27.09
C ARG A 10 -2.23 44.83 -28.09
N ALA A 11 -1.88 45.23 -29.31
CA ALA A 11 -2.85 45.46 -30.37
C ALA A 11 -3.51 44.15 -30.84
N ALA A 12 -2.73 43.07 -30.96
CA ALA A 12 -3.25 41.73 -31.29
C ALA A 12 -4.18 41.19 -30.19
N ALA A 13 -3.77 41.30 -28.91
CA ALA A 13 -4.61 40.91 -27.77
C ALA A 13 -5.91 41.72 -27.70
N ALA A 14 -5.86 43.03 -27.96
CA ALA A 14 -7.05 43.88 -28.01
C ALA A 14 -7.98 43.51 -29.19
N ALA A 15 -7.40 43.15 -30.35
CA ALA A 15 -8.16 42.67 -31.49
C ALA A 15 -8.83 41.33 -31.20
N LEU A 16 -8.11 40.36 -30.64
CA LEU A 16 -8.66 39.07 -30.23
C LEU A 16 -9.73 39.23 -29.15
N LEU A 17 -9.50 40.07 -28.12
CA LEU A 17 -10.53 40.41 -27.13
C LEU A 17 -11.76 41.00 -27.79
N SER A 18 -11.60 41.90 -28.76
CA SER A 18 -12.73 42.47 -29.50
C SER A 18 -13.51 41.38 -30.24
N GLU A 19 -12.83 40.41 -30.85
CA GLU A 19 -13.46 39.29 -31.54
C GLU A 19 -14.14 38.31 -30.58
N ILE A 20 -13.49 37.98 -29.45
CA ILE A 20 -14.07 37.17 -28.36
C ILE A 20 -15.33 37.85 -27.83
N LEU A 21 -15.29 39.16 -27.53
CA LEU A 21 -16.43 39.94 -27.07
C LEU A 21 -17.56 40.05 -28.11
N ARG A 22 -17.26 39.82 -29.38
CA ARG A 22 -18.25 39.77 -30.46
C ARG A 22 -18.90 38.40 -30.62
N THR A 23 -18.32 37.34 -30.06
CA THR A 23 -18.94 36.00 -30.11
C THR A 23 -20.24 36.01 -29.32
N ARG A 24 -21.26 35.32 -29.84
CA ARG A 24 -22.56 35.19 -29.20
C ARG A 24 -22.45 34.69 -27.76
N GLU A 25 -21.60 33.69 -27.51
CA GLU A 25 -21.45 33.06 -26.21
C GLU A 25 -21.01 34.09 -25.15
N VAL A 26 -19.99 34.89 -25.45
CA VAL A 26 -19.50 35.94 -24.55
C VAL A 26 -20.49 37.09 -24.46
N ARG A 27 -21.12 37.49 -25.57
CA ARG A 27 -22.20 38.50 -25.55
C ARG A 27 -23.35 38.07 -24.65
N THR A 28 -23.72 36.79 -24.62
CA THR A 28 -24.78 36.25 -23.77
C THR A 28 -24.37 36.35 -22.30
N ILE A 29 -23.16 35.91 -21.95
CA ILE A 29 -22.62 36.03 -20.58
C ILE A 29 -22.59 37.50 -20.13
N ILE A 30 -22.15 38.42 -21.00
CA ILE A 30 -22.14 39.86 -20.71
C ILE A 30 -23.57 40.40 -20.57
N ALA A 31 -24.49 40.00 -21.44
CA ALA A 31 -25.89 40.43 -21.38
C ALA A 31 -26.59 39.97 -20.09
N ASP A 32 -26.17 38.84 -19.52
CA ASP A 32 -26.66 38.31 -18.26
C ASP A 32 -25.95 38.95 -17.04
N ALA A 33 -24.64 39.23 -17.14
CA ALA A 33 -23.85 39.80 -16.05
C ALA A 33 -24.01 41.33 -15.89
N VAL A 34 -24.13 42.07 -16.99
CA VAL A 34 -24.21 43.55 -16.98
C VAL A 34 -25.38 44.09 -16.14
N PRO A 35 -26.61 43.52 -16.23
CA PRO A 35 -27.71 43.96 -15.37
C PRO A 35 -27.38 43.86 -13.89
N GLU A 36 -26.70 42.78 -13.46
CA GLU A 36 -26.30 42.59 -12.06
C GLU A 36 -25.24 43.60 -11.63
N VAL A 37 -24.22 43.82 -12.45
CA VAL A 37 -23.18 44.83 -12.18
C VAL A 37 -23.79 46.25 -12.08
N LEU A 38 -24.72 46.59 -12.98
CA LEU A 38 -25.40 47.89 -12.97
C LEU A 38 -26.35 48.03 -11.78
N ASN A 39 -27.01 46.95 -11.35
CA ASN A 39 -27.84 46.93 -10.15
C ASN A 39 -27.00 47.12 -8.89
N LEU A 40 -25.85 46.44 -8.78
CA LEU A 40 -24.89 46.63 -7.69
C LEU A 40 -24.39 48.08 -7.63
N TRP A 41 -23.99 48.65 -8.78
CA TRP A 41 -23.57 50.05 -8.85
C TRP A 41 -24.67 51.04 -8.46
N ALA A 42 -25.92 50.73 -8.78
CA ALA A 42 -27.03 51.61 -8.46
C ALA A 42 -27.27 51.73 -6.94
N GLY A 43 -26.93 50.71 -6.16
CA GLY A 43 -27.24 50.63 -4.72
C GLY A 43 -28.73 50.88 -4.47
N ASP A 44 -29.09 51.50 -3.35
CA ASP A 44 -30.50 51.78 -3.00
C ASP A 44 -31.08 53.09 -3.55
N ARG A 45 -30.28 53.87 -4.27
CA ARG A 45 -30.74 55.17 -4.79
C ARG A 45 -31.69 54.94 -5.96
N PHE A 46 -32.95 55.32 -5.77
CA PHE A 46 -34.03 55.18 -6.75
C PHE A 46 -33.67 55.70 -8.16
N THR A 47 -33.06 56.89 -8.22
CA THR A 47 -32.62 57.50 -9.49
C THR A 47 -31.55 56.68 -10.21
N ARG A 48 -30.60 56.09 -9.47
CA ARG A 48 -29.57 55.21 -10.04
C ARG A 48 -30.17 53.89 -10.50
N LYS A 49 -31.14 53.31 -9.77
CA LYS A 49 -31.85 52.08 -10.20
C LYS A 49 -32.56 52.28 -11.54
N HIS A 50 -33.19 53.43 -11.76
CA HIS A 50 -33.81 53.76 -13.05
C HIS A 50 -32.80 53.90 -14.18
N ILE A 51 -31.69 54.58 -13.94
CA ILE A 51 -30.59 54.73 -14.91
C ILE A 51 -29.98 53.36 -15.24
N ALA A 52 -29.68 52.54 -14.23
CA ALA A 52 -29.15 51.19 -14.38
C ALA A 52 -30.10 50.31 -15.20
N LYS A 53 -31.41 50.33 -14.92
CA LYS A 53 -32.40 49.54 -15.68
C LYS A 53 -32.56 50.01 -17.12
N ALA A 54 -32.35 51.30 -17.40
CA ALA A 54 -32.36 51.83 -18.77
C ALA A 54 -31.08 51.44 -19.53
N LEU A 55 -29.91 51.58 -18.89
CA LEU A 55 -28.62 51.17 -19.43
C LEU A 55 -28.56 49.66 -19.70
N ALA A 56 -28.99 48.83 -18.74
CA ALA A 56 -29.02 47.37 -18.88
C ALA A 56 -29.87 46.95 -20.09
N ARG A 57 -31.08 47.54 -20.24
CA ARG A 57 -31.95 47.27 -21.39
C ARG A 57 -31.32 47.70 -22.72
N ASN A 58 -30.63 48.83 -22.76
CA ASN A 58 -29.97 49.29 -23.97
C ASN A 58 -28.75 48.43 -24.33
N ILE A 59 -27.96 48.01 -23.34
CA ILE A 59 -26.80 47.13 -23.54
C ILE A 59 -27.27 45.74 -23.98
N GLN A 60 -28.28 45.16 -23.32
CA GLN A 60 -28.87 43.87 -23.73
C GLN A 60 -29.40 43.92 -25.17
N LYS A 61 -30.12 44.99 -25.54
CA LYS A 61 -30.58 45.19 -26.93
C LYS A 61 -29.43 45.37 -27.92
N GLY A 62 -28.34 46.02 -27.53
CA GLY A 62 -27.17 46.21 -28.38
C GLY A 62 -26.35 44.93 -28.57
N LEU A 63 -26.35 44.04 -27.57
CA LEU A 63 -25.64 42.76 -27.62
C LEU A 63 -26.43 41.67 -28.35
N ALA A 64 -27.76 41.72 -28.32
CA ALA A 64 -28.63 40.80 -29.07
C ALA A 64 -28.69 41.20 -30.56
N ARG A 65 -28.18 40.34 -31.46
CA ARG A 65 -28.24 40.61 -32.92
C ARG A 65 -29.42 39.85 -33.56
N PRO A 66 -30.21 40.50 -34.44
CA PRO A 66 -31.19 39.79 -35.26
C PRO A 66 -30.45 38.91 -36.25
N GLY A 67 -30.40 37.60 -35.98
CA GLY A 67 -29.66 36.63 -36.78
C GLY A 67 -28.71 35.71 -36.01
N ASP A 68 -28.64 35.81 -34.68
CA ASP A 68 -27.86 34.87 -33.87
C ASP A 68 -28.45 33.43 -34.01
N ASP A 69 -27.90 32.63 -34.93
CA ASP A 69 -28.23 31.20 -35.10
C ASP A 69 -27.75 30.42 -33.88
N GLN A 70 -28.66 29.70 -33.21
CA GLN A 70 -28.33 28.89 -32.03
C GLN A 70 -27.42 27.71 -32.33
N LYS A 71 -27.31 27.32 -33.61
CA LYS A 71 -26.50 26.17 -34.01
C LYS A 71 -25.04 26.52 -34.26
N ARG A 72 -24.72 27.78 -34.49
CA ARG A 72 -23.36 28.21 -34.81
C ARG A 72 -22.56 28.49 -33.53
N LYS A 73 -21.45 27.79 -33.35
CA LYS A 73 -20.54 27.95 -32.20
C LYS A 73 -19.43 28.92 -32.58
N GLU A 74 -19.74 30.21 -32.58
CA GLU A 74 -18.84 31.28 -33.03
C GLU A 74 -17.50 31.25 -32.26
N LEU A 75 -17.55 30.91 -30.96
CA LEU A 75 -16.35 30.80 -30.13
C LEU A 75 -15.45 29.62 -30.55
N ALA A 76 -16.03 28.49 -30.94
CA ALA A 76 -15.27 27.35 -31.42
C ALA A 76 -14.64 27.63 -32.80
N GLU A 77 -15.37 28.33 -33.67
CA GLU A 77 -14.84 28.79 -34.97
C GLU A 77 -13.67 29.76 -34.77
N LEU A 78 -13.78 30.71 -33.83
CA LEU A 78 -12.72 31.68 -33.53
C LEU A 78 -11.43 31.00 -33.06
N PHE A 79 -11.53 30.00 -32.18
CA PHE A 79 -10.36 29.28 -31.66
C PHE A 79 -9.84 28.17 -32.59
N SER A 80 -10.46 27.98 -33.75
CA SER A 80 -9.93 27.08 -34.79
C SER A 80 -8.82 27.74 -35.61
N ASP A 81 -8.63 29.06 -35.53
CA ASP A 81 -7.51 29.77 -36.18
C ASP A 81 -6.23 29.69 -35.32
N PRO A 82 -5.14 29.07 -35.80
CA PRO A 82 -3.89 28.97 -35.04
C PRO A 82 -3.32 30.32 -34.60
N ARG A 83 -3.57 31.41 -35.34
CA ARG A 83 -3.07 32.75 -34.98
C ARG A 83 -3.70 33.28 -33.70
N HIS A 84 -4.92 32.84 -33.40
CA HIS A 84 -5.60 33.18 -32.14
C HIS A 84 -5.07 32.35 -30.98
N LEU A 85 -4.49 31.16 -31.21
CA LEU A 85 -3.90 30.34 -30.15
C LEU A 85 -2.65 31.00 -29.56
N ASP A 86 -1.78 31.58 -30.38
CA ASP A 86 -0.59 32.30 -29.88
C ASP A 86 -1.00 33.50 -29.01
N THR A 87 -1.93 34.31 -29.52
CA THR A 87 -2.43 35.49 -28.80
C THR A 87 -3.19 35.08 -27.53
N LEU A 88 -3.94 33.98 -27.55
CA LEU A 88 -4.61 33.45 -26.36
C LEU A 88 -3.62 32.90 -25.34
N THR A 89 -2.57 32.21 -25.77
CA THR A 89 -1.52 31.67 -24.90
C THR A 89 -0.78 32.81 -24.19
N ASP A 90 -0.51 33.92 -24.88
CA ASP A 90 0.09 35.12 -24.28
C ASP A 90 -0.83 35.79 -23.24
N MET A 91 -2.15 35.75 -23.47
CA MET A 91 -3.14 36.32 -22.56
C MET A 91 -3.49 35.41 -21.38
N LEU A 92 -3.35 34.09 -21.55
CA LEU A 92 -3.84 33.09 -20.61
C LEU A 92 -3.27 33.26 -19.19
N PRO A 93 -1.96 33.52 -18.98
CA PRO A 93 -1.43 33.76 -17.64
C PRO A 93 -2.12 34.92 -16.93
N GLY A 94 -2.39 36.04 -17.63
CA GLY A 94 -3.07 37.19 -17.04
C GLY A 94 -4.53 36.90 -16.71
N VAL A 95 -5.21 36.11 -17.55
CA VAL A 95 -6.59 35.64 -17.28
C VAL A 95 -6.61 34.70 -16.07
N LEU A 96 -5.67 33.75 -15.99
CA LEU A 96 -5.56 32.81 -14.88
C LEU A 96 -5.20 33.52 -13.57
N ASP A 97 -4.29 34.49 -13.60
CA ASP A 97 -3.93 35.31 -12.44
C ASP A 97 -5.15 36.12 -11.95
N THR A 98 -5.86 36.78 -12.87
CA THR A 98 -7.09 37.51 -12.54
C THR A 98 -8.17 36.58 -11.98
N ALA A 99 -8.37 35.42 -12.60
CA ALA A 99 -9.31 34.41 -12.12
C ALA A 99 -8.91 33.87 -10.74
N GLY A 100 -7.60 33.68 -10.50
CA GLY A 100 -7.04 33.29 -9.21
C GLY A 100 -7.29 34.34 -8.12
N GLN A 101 -7.07 35.62 -8.42
CA GLN A 101 -7.37 36.72 -7.49
C GLN A 101 -8.88 36.83 -7.19
N ILE A 102 -9.73 36.68 -8.21
CA ILE A 102 -11.18 36.63 -8.03
C ILE A 102 -11.56 35.44 -7.15
N ALA A 103 -10.99 34.25 -7.40
CA ALA A 103 -11.25 33.06 -6.62
C ALA A 103 -10.80 33.22 -5.15
N ALA A 104 -9.60 33.76 -4.92
CA ALA A 104 -9.09 34.06 -3.59
C ALA A 104 -10.01 35.03 -2.84
N LYS A 105 -10.38 36.16 -3.47
CA LYS A 105 -11.29 37.15 -2.87
C LYS A 105 -12.70 36.58 -2.63
N THR A 106 -13.17 35.73 -3.54
CA THR A 106 -14.44 35.02 -3.38
C THR A 106 -14.37 34.05 -2.21
N GLY A 107 -13.24 33.34 -2.04
CA GLY A 107 -12.97 32.47 -0.90
C GLY A 107 -13.00 33.22 0.43
N GLU A 108 -12.31 34.36 0.52
CA GLU A 108 -12.36 35.25 1.69
C GLU A 108 -13.79 35.70 2.00
N THR A 109 -14.52 36.17 0.98
CA THR A 109 -15.91 36.62 1.13
C THR A 109 -16.83 35.48 1.59
N LEU A 110 -16.64 34.28 1.02
CA LEU A 110 -17.39 33.08 1.36
C LEU A 110 -17.11 32.62 2.80
N ALA A 111 -15.88 32.79 3.28
CA ALA A 111 -15.50 32.52 4.66
C ALA A 111 -16.16 33.49 5.67
N GLU A 112 -16.47 34.72 5.25
CA GLU A 112 -17.22 35.69 6.06
C GLU A 112 -18.74 35.45 6.07
N LEU A 113 -19.29 34.68 5.12
CA LEU A 113 -20.73 34.43 5.05
C LEU A 113 -21.24 33.56 6.22
N PRO A 114 -22.52 33.74 6.64
CA PRO A 114 -23.21 32.81 7.52
C PRO A 114 -23.22 31.37 6.97
N PRO A 115 -23.22 30.33 7.82
CA PRO A 115 -23.09 28.93 7.39
C PRO A 115 -24.11 28.48 6.32
N ASP A 116 -25.37 28.89 6.47
CA ASP A 116 -26.48 28.56 5.57
C ASP A 116 -26.29 29.19 4.17
N GLN A 117 -25.82 30.43 4.12
CA GLN A 117 -25.54 31.13 2.87
C GLN A 117 -24.27 30.60 2.20
N ARG A 118 -23.27 30.21 3.00
CA ARG A 118 -22.02 29.60 2.53
C ARG A 118 -22.28 28.27 1.83
N GLU A 119 -23.05 27.38 2.45
CA GLU A 119 -23.42 26.08 1.87
C GLU A 119 -24.18 26.24 0.55
N LYS A 120 -25.19 27.12 0.54
CA LYS A 120 -25.99 27.41 -0.66
C LYS A 120 -25.12 27.94 -1.81
N THR A 121 -24.17 28.82 -1.51
CA THR A 121 -23.28 29.42 -2.50
C THR A 121 -22.28 28.38 -3.03
N LEU A 122 -21.69 27.57 -2.16
CA LEU A 122 -20.81 26.46 -2.56
C LEU A 122 -21.54 25.44 -3.43
N SER A 123 -22.75 25.05 -3.06
CA SER A 123 -23.56 24.11 -3.83
C SER A 123 -23.88 24.64 -5.23
N ALA A 124 -24.18 25.93 -5.36
CA ALA A 124 -24.39 26.58 -6.65
C ALA A 124 -23.12 26.56 -7.53
N ILE A 125 -21.96 26.85 -6.94
CA ILE A 125 -20.66 26.80 -7.63
C ILE A 125 -20.36 25.36 -8.10
N LEU A 126 -20.47 24.37 -7.21
CA LEU A 126 -20.20 22.96 -7.53
C LEU A 126 -21.14 22.42 -8.62
N SER A 127 -22.42 22.81 -8.57
CA SER A 127 -23.41 22.42 -9.58
C SER A 127 -23.12 23.02 -10.95
N ALA A 128 -22.55 24.22 -11.02
CA ALA A 128 -22.17 24.84 -12.29
C ALA A 128 -20.96 24.14 -12.94
N VAL A 129 -20.02 23.65 -12.13
CA VAL A 129 -18.79 22.97 -12.61
C VAL A 129 -19.08 21.53 -13.10
N SER A 130 -20.11 20.86 -12.59
CA SER A 130 -20.38 19.44 -12.84
C SER A 130 -21.05 19.10 -14.20
N SER A 131 -21.16 20.06 -15.13
CA SER A 131 -21.94 19.95 -16.39
C SER A 131 -21.45 18.94 -17.45
N GLY A 132 -20.54 18.02 -17.12
CA GLY A 132 -20.02 16.97 -18.01
C GLY A 132 -19.10 17.45 -19.14
N ARG A 133 -19.10 18.74 -19.47
CA ARG A 133 -18.21 19.35 -20.47
C ARG A 133 -16.73 19.25 -20.07
N SER A 134 -16.44 19.24 -18.77
CA SER A 134 -15.10 19.06 -18.21
C SER A 134 -14.44 17.77 -18.68
N ALA A 135 -15.19 16.67 -18.83
CA ALA A 135 -14.62 15.38 -19.25
C ALA A 135 -14.05 15.41 -20.68
N THR A 136 -14.72 16.12 -21.60
CA THR A 136 -14.23 16.30 -22.98
C THR A 136 -12.97 17.14 -22.99
N VAL A 137 -12.98 18.24 -22.24
CA VAL A 137 -11.82 19.13 -22.08
C VAL A 137 -10.62 18.36 -21.53
N ILE A 138 -10.79 17.63 -20.41
CA ILE A 138 -9.74 16.82 -19.78
C ILE A 138 -9.16 15.81 -20.78
N THR A 139 -10.02 15.10 -21.53
CA THR A 139 -9.56 14.10 -22.50
C THR A 139 -8.75 14.73 -23.65
N THR A 140 -9.18 15.89 -24.15
CA THR A 140 -8.43 16.61 -25.20
C THR A 140 -7.09 17.11 -24.68
N TRP A 141 -7.04 17.71 -23.49
CA TRP A 141 -5.79 18.15 -22.88
C TRP A 141 -4.85 16.99 -22.55
N ALA A 142 -5.37 15.85 -22.09
CA ALA A 142 -4.56 14.67 -21.85
C ALA A 142 -3.86 14.18 -23.13
N LYS A 143 -4.53 14.25 -24.29
CA LYS A 143 -3.92 13.93 -25.58
C LYS A 143 -2.81 14.91 -25.96
N VAL A 144 -3.09 16.22 -25.87
CA VAL A 144 -2.10 17.26 -26.17
C VAL A 144 -0.88 17.13 -25.26
N LEU A 145 -1.09 16.93 -23.95
CA LEU A 145 -0.02 16.72 -23.00
C LEU A 145 0.78 15.45 -23.29
N ALA A 146 0.11 14.35 -23.67
CA ALA A 146 0.81 13.11 -24.04
C ALA A 146 1.68 13.30 -25.29
N GLU A 147 1.19 14.03 -26.29
CA GLU A 147 1.97 14.37 -27.51
C GLU A 147 3.19 15.23 -27.15
N VAL A 148 3.00 16.32 -26.42
CA VAL A 148 4.11 17.20 -25.96
C VAL A 148 5.12 16.43 -25.12
N GLN A 149 4.65 15.58 -24.20
CA GLN A 149 5.51 14.77 -23.33
C GLN A 149 6.30 13.72 -24.13
N SER A 150 5.74 13.20 -25.23
CA SER A 150 6.45 12.26 -26.11
C SER A 150 7.60 12.92 -26.88
N GLU A 151 7.47 14.21 -27.20
CA GLU A 151 8.51 15.00 -27.86
C GLU A 151 9.49 15.63 -26.86
N SER A 152 9.05 15.90 -25.62
CA SER A 152 9.84 16.53 -24.57
C SER A 152 9.52 15.93 -23.19
N PRO A 153 10.17 14.82 -22.80
CA PRO A 153 9.89 14.11 -21.54
C PRO A 153 10.07 14.96 -20.27
N ASP A 154 10.92 15.99 -20.30
CA ASP A 154 11.13 16.86 -19.13
C ASP A 154 10.26 18.13 -19.17
N PHE A 155 9.31 18.24 -20.10
CA PHE A 155 8.49 19.44 -20.24
C PHE A 155 7.69 19.73 -18.97
N LEU A 156 6.89 18.76 -18.50
CA LEU A 156 6.04 18.96 -17.31
C LEU A 156 6.84 19.30 -16.06
N ALA A 157 7.95 18.59 -15.81
CA ALA A 157 8.79 18.86 -14.65
C ALA A 157 9.35 20.29 -14.67
N ARG A 158 9.92 20.72 -15.80
CA ARG A 158 10.48 22.07 -15.96
C ARG A 158 9.42 23.17 -15.90
N SER A 159 8.26 22.93 -16.49
CA SER A 159 7.17 23.92 -16.54
C SER A 159 6.44 24.07 -15.21
N LEU A 160 6.28 22.99 -14.44
CA LEU A 160 5.53 23.01 -13.18
C LEU A 160 6.39 23.34 -11.96
N GLU A 161 7.72 23.09 -12.00
CA GLU A 161 8.60 23.31 -10.83
C GLU A 161 8.43 24.70 -10.18
N PRO A 162 8.47 25.83 -10.91
CA PRO A 162 8.36 27.15 -10.29
C PRO A 162 7.01 27.37 -9.61
N GLY A 163 5.93 26.87 -10.24
CA GLY A 163 4.57 26.97 -9.71
C GLY A 163 4.37 26.12 -8.47
N ILE A 164 4.84 24.86 -8.49
CA ILE A 164 4.78 23.95 -7.34
C ILE A 164 5.60 24.51 -6.18
N ARG A 165 6.81 25.01 -6.45
CA ARG A 165 7.67 25.64 -5.42
C ARG A 165 6.94 26.78 -4.72
N LYS A 166 6.41 27.73 -5.49
CA LYS A 166 5.67 28.86 -4.95
C LYS A 166 4.42 28.41 -4.18
N TRP A 167 3.69 27.43 -4.71
CA TRP A 167 2.53 26.86 -4.02
C TRP A 167 2.90 26.24 -2.67
N ILE A 168 3.99 25.47 -2.58
CA ILE A 168 4.48 24.91 -1.31
C ILE A 168 4.88 26.01 -0.32
N GLU A 169 5.56 27.06 -0.80
CA GLU A 169 6.00 28.19 0.03
C GLU A 169 4.82 29.01 0.59
N ASP A 170 3.75 29.17 -0.19
CA ASP A 170 2.59 30.00 0.15
C ASP A 170 1.46 29.20 0.87
N THR A 171 1.51 27.87 0.89
CA THR A 171 0.44 27.03 1.48
C THR A 171 0.64 26.82 2.97
N ASP A 172 -0.39 27.15 3.75
CA ASP A 172 -0.48 26.75 5.16
C ASP A 172 -0.96 25.29 5.28
N PHE A 173 -0.02 24.37 5.50
CA PHE A 173 -0.32 22.95 5.70
C PHE A 173 -1.10 22.67 7.00
N GLY A 174 -1.10 23.58 7.96
CA GLY A 174 -1.91 23.51 9.18
C GLY A 174 -3.40 23.69 8.86
N GLU A 175 -3.75 24.74 8.11
CA GLU A 175 -5.14 24.94 7.64
C GLU A 175 -5.60 23.80 6.72
N LEU A 176 -4.70 23.28 5.86
CA LEU A 176 -5.00 22.12 5.02
C LEU A 176 -5.32 20.88 5.88
N LYS A 177 -4.57 20.65 6.96
CA LYS A 177 -4.86 19.56 7.91
C LYS A 177 -6.22 19.75 8.56
N GLU A 178 -6.52 20.94 9.09
CA GLU A 178 -7.82 21.22 9.72
C GLU A 178 -8.98 20.99 8.75
N PHE A 179 -8.82 21.39 7.48
CA PHE A 179 -9.79 21.10 6.43
C PHE A 179 -9.96 19.58 6.21
N LEU A 180 -8.87 18.82 6.13
CA LEU A 180 -8.92 17.37 5.96
C LEU A 180 -9.60 16.68 7.14
N ASP A 181 -9.31 17.11 8.37
CA ASP A 181 -9.93 16.59 9.59
C ASP A 181 -11.44 16.87 9.60
N ALA A 182 -11.85 18.08 9.20
CA ALA A 182 -13.27 18.42 9.03
C ALA A 182 -13.95 17.63 7.90
N ALA A 183 -13.24 17.39 6.81
CA ALA A 183 -13.75 16.66 5.65
C ALA A 183 -13.80 15.14 5.87
N ALA A 184 -13.03 14.58 6.82
CA ALA A 184 -12.96 13.15 7.09
C ALA A 184 -14.33 12.52 7.36
N GLY A 185 -15.25 13.25 8.01
CA GLY A 185 -16.63 12.81 8.24
C GLY A 185 -17.46 12.64 6.96
N SER A 186 -17.11 13.38 5.89
CA SER A 186 -17.80 13.35 4.59
C SER A 186 -17.16 12.38 3.58
N ALA A 187 -15.95 11.88 3.86
CA ALA A 187 -15.23 10.99 2.97
C ALA A 187 -15.98 9.66 2.72
N GLY A 188 -16.59 9.08 3.75
CA GLY A 188 -17.35 7.83 3.64
C GLY A 188 -18.54 7.92 2.67
N PRO A 189 -19.49 8.86 2.88
CA PRO A 189 -20.61 9.08 1.96
C PRO A 189 -20.17 9.42 0.52
N LEU A 190 -19.12 10.25 0.38
CA LEU A 190 -18.58 10.58 -0.94
C LEU A 190 -18.02 9.34 -1.64
N ALA A 191 -17.23 8.52 -0.94
CA ALA A 191 -16.66 7.29 -1.46
C ALA A 191 -17.76 6.29 -1.87
N ALA A 192 -18.82 6.15 -1.07
CA ALA A 192 -19.97 5.32 -1.42
C ALA A 192 -20.65 5.79 -2.71
N MET A 193 -20.90 7.09 -2.85
CA MET A 193 -21.50 7.68 -4.05
C MET A 193 -20.64 7.48 -5.30
N VAL A 194 -19.32 7.69 -5.18
CA VAL A 194 -18.36 7.45 -6.28
C VAL A 194 -18.33 5.96 -6.65
N ASN A 195 -18.28 5.07 -5.66
CA ASN A 195 -18.28 3.63 -5.87
C ASN A 195 -19.55 3.17 -6.60
N ASP A 196 -20.73 3.62 -6.16
CA ASP A 196 -22.01 3.32 -6.81
C ASP A 196 -22.05 3.82 -8.27
N LEU A 197 -21.48 5.00 -8.53
CA LEU A 197 -21.36 5.53 -9.89
C LEU A 197 -20.40 4.71 -10.75
N LEU A 198 -19.25 4.29 -10.21
CA LEU A 198 -18.27 3.48 -10.94
C LEU A 198 -18.85 2.13 -11.36
N TRP A 199 -19.54 1.44 -10.46
CA TRP A 199 -20.13 0.13 -10.75
C TRP A 199 -21.30 0.18 -11.74
N ARG A 200 -21.93 1.34 -11.95
CA ARG A 200 -22.88 1.56 -13.07
C ARG A 200 -22.21 1.54 -14.44
N TYR A 201 -20.89 1.74 -14.51
CA TYR A 201 -20.11 1.75 -15.75
C TYR A 201 -18.93 0.77 -15.68
N PRO A 202 -19.19 -0.57 -15.66
CA PRO A 202 -18.16 -1.58 -15.42
C PRO A 202 -17.01 -1.53 -16.43
N ALA A 203 -17.27 -1.19 -17.70
CA ALA A 203 -16.22 -1.01 -18.70
C ALA A 203 -15.21 0.08 -18.32
N LYS A 204 -15.67 1.17 -17.68
CA LYS A 204 -14.77 2.22 -17.17
C LYS A 204 -13.94 1.70 -16.00
N VAL A 205 -14.51 0.86 -15.13
CA VAL A 205 -13.76 0.22 -14.04
C VAL A 205 -12.65 -0.67 -14.59
N VAL A 206 -12.92 -1.47 -15.63
CA VAL A 206 -11.89 -2.29 -16.28
C VAL A 206 -10.77 -1.42 -16.87
N LEU A 207 -11.12 -0.35 -17.58
CA LEU A 207 -10.13 0.61 -18.09
C LEU A 207 -9.35 1.27 -16.94
N LEU A 208 -10.02 1.60 -15.83
CA LEU A 208 -9.36 2.16 -14.66
C LEU A 208 -8.35 1.16 -14.06
N VAL A 209 -8.72 -0.11 -13.96
CA VAL A 209 -7.81 -1.16 -13.49
C VAL A 209 -6.63 -1.34 -14.45
N SER A 210 -6.84 -1.19 -15.76
CA SER A 210 -5.79 -1.41 -16.76
C SER A 210 -4.63 -0.40 -16.72
N PHE A 211 -4.86 0.83 -16.22
CA PHE A 211 -3.79 1.83 -16.09
C PHE A 211 -3.09 1.77 -14.71
N LEU A 212 -3.62 0.99 -13.75
CA LEU A 212 -3.04 0.86 -12.42
C LEU A 212 -1.56 0.44 -12.44
N PRO A 213 -1.09 -0.50 -13.29
CA PRO A 213 0.33 -0.84 -13.34
C PRO A 213 1.22 0.35 -13.72
N SER A 214 0.81 1.14 -14.71
CA SER A 214 1.54 2.34 -15.13
C SER A 214 1.55 3.41 -14.03
N LEU A 215 0.41 3.62 -13.36
CA LEU A 215 0.33 4.51 -12.21
C LEU A 215 1.23 4.01 -11.06
N ALA A 216 1.20 2.71 -10.77
CA ALA A 216 2.01 2.10 -9.72
C ALA A 216 3.51 2.29 -10.00
N ASN A 217 3.97 2.07 -11.24
CA ASN A 217 5.37 2.30 -11.60
C ASN A 217 5.78 3.77 -11.42
N MET A 218 4.95 4.72 -11.88
CA MET A 218 5.18 6.14 -11.67
C MET A 218 5.23 6.51 -10.18
N LEU A 219 4.31 5.96 -9.38
CA LEU A 219 4.29 6.15 -7.94
C LEU A 219 5.53 5.52 -7.27
N LEU A 220 5.99 4.35 -7.71
CA LEU A 220 7.20 3.72 -7.18
C LEU A 220 8.43 4.57 -7.47
N GLU A 221 8.55 5.17 -8.65
CA GLU A 221 9.63 6.12 -8.96
C GLU A 221 9.58 7.35 -8.05
N ALA A 222 8.39 7.95 -7.89
CA ALA A 222 8.20 9.11 -7.01
C ALA A 222 8.47 8.78 -5.53
N VAL A 223 8.02 7.61 -5.06
CA VAL A 223 8.28 7.11 -3.72
C VAL A 223 9.77 6.83 -3.53
N ASN A 224 10.47 6.24 -4.50
CA ASN A 224 11.91 5.98 -4.41
C ASN A 224 12.71 7.28 -4.27
N GLU A 225 12.39 8.32 -5.05
CA GLU A 225 13.01 9.64 -4.93
C GLU A 225 12.69 10.27 -3.56
N SER A 226 11.44 10.14 -3.11
CA SER A 226 11.00 10.71 -1.82
C SER A 226 11.66 10.00 -0.62
N LEU A 227 11.67 8.67 -0.60
CA LEU A 227 12.35 7.85 0.40
C LEU A 227 13.86 8.11 0.40
N GLY A 228 14.46 8.34 -0.78
CA GLY A 228 15.85 8.76 -0.89
C GLY A 228 16.14 10.06 -0.13
N ARG A 229 15.18 10.98 -0.05
CA ARG A 229 15.28 12.21 0.76
C ARG A 229 15.01 11.95 2.24
N PHE A 230 14.00 11.15 2.58
CA PHE A 230 13.71 10.76 3.96
C PHE A 230 14.88 10.02 4.62
N ASN A 231 15.58 9.15 3.88
CA ASN A 231 16.76 8.43 4.36
C ASN A 231 17.96 9.33 4.69
N ARG A 232 17.92 10.62 4.32
CA ARG A 232 18.93 11.63 4.69
C ARG A 232 18.56 12.37 5.98
N LEU A 233 17.34 12.20 6.48
CA LEU A 233 16.92 12.79 7.73
C LEU A 233 17.49 12.01 8.92
N PRO A 234 17.70 12.68 10.07
CA PRO A 234 18.00 12.01 11.34
C PRO A 234 16.96 10.92 11.69
N PRO A 235 17.38 9.73 12.15
CA PRO A 235 16.47 8.61 12.44
C PRO A 235 15.38 8.93 13.48
N ASP A 236 15.70 9.78 14.46
CA ASP A 236 14.79 10.26 15.49
C ASP A 236 13.60 11.05 14.90
N LEU A 237 13.87 11.96 13.96
CA LEU A 237 12.80 12.72 13.29
C LEU A 237 11.90 11.82 12.44
N VAL A 238 12.47 10.82 11.76
CA VAL A 238 11.70 9.85 10.97
C VAL A 238 10.80 9.02 11.89
N ALA A 239 11.34 8.54 13.01
CA ALA A 239 10.58 7.78 14.00
C ALA A 239 9.43 8.61 14.58
N ASP A 240 9.68 9.87 14.96
CA ASP A 240 8.67 10.76 15.54
C ASP A 240 7.51 11.03 14.58
N VAL A 241 7.80 11.29 13.30
CA VAL A 241 6.78 11.49 12.26
C VAL A 241 5.94 10.23 12.09
N VAL A 242 6.57 9.07 11.96
CA VAL A 242 5.86 7.78 11.80
C VAL A 242 5.00 7.46 13.02
N LEU A 243 5.53 7.66 14.23
CA LEU A 243 4.77 7.47 15.49
C LEU A 243 3.63 8.47 15.65
N SER A 244 3.78 9.70 15.15
CA SER A 244 2.68 10.67 15.09
C SER A 244 1.57 10.19 14.18
N CYS A 245 1.91 9.65 13.00
CA CYS A 245 0.91 9.07 12.10
C CYS A 245 0.16 7.90 12.76
N PHE A 246 0.86 6.96 13.42
CA PHE A 246 0.19 5.86 14.10
C PHE A 246 -0.80 6.32 15.19
N ARG A 247 -0.48 7.40 15.91
CA ARG A 247 -1.35 7.96 16.96
C ARG A 247 -2.63 8.60 16.41
N GLU A 248 -2.58 9.14 15.20
CA GLU A 248 -3.74 9.78 14.54
C GLU A 248 -4.61 8.78 13.76
N MET A 249 -4.11 7.56 13.52
CA MET A 249 -4.84 6.54 12.77
C MET A 249 -5.96 5.88 13.59
N ASP A 250 -7.11 5.71 12.96
CA ASP A 250 -8.29 5.05 13.53
C ASP A 250 -8.19 3.52 13.37
N GLY A 251 -7.84 2.83 14.47
CA GLY A 251 -7.69 1.37 14.50
C GLY A 251 -8.95 0.59 14.10
N GLU A 252 -10.14 1.14 14.36
CA GLU A 252 -11.40 0.48 14.00
C GLU A 252 -11.61 0.50 12.48
N LYS A 253 -11.35 1.64 11.84
CA LYS A 253 -11.40 1.75 10.37
C LYS A 253 -10.35 0.87 9.70
N ILE A 254 -9.16 0.76 10.29
CA ILE A 254 -8.13 -0.18 9.81
C ILE A 254 -8.65 -1.62 9.90
N GLY A 255 -9.20 -2.02 11.05
CA GLY A 255 -9.75 -3.38 11.24
C GLY A 255 -10.83 -3.73 10.23
N ARG A 256 -11.78 -2.80 9.98
CA ARG A 256 -12.80 -2.98 8.93
C ARG A 256 -12.19 -3.13 7.54
N THR A 257 -11.19 -2.32 7.22
CA THR A 257 -10.48 -2.39 5.94
C THR A 257 -9.73 -3.72 5.77
N ILE A 258 -9.07 -4.21 6.83
CA ILE A 258 -8.40 -5.51 6.83
C ILE A 258 -9.38 -6.65 6.55
N ASN A 259 -10.60 -6.61 7.11
CA ASN A 259 -11.62 -7.61 6.84
C ASN A 259 -12.05 -7.64 5.36
N GLU A 260 -12.28 -6.47 4.76
CA GLU A 260 -12.61 -6.38 3.33
C GLU A 260 -11.46 -6.86 2.43
N LEU A 261 -10.21 -6.53 2.81
CA LEU A 261 -9.01 -7.03 2.10
C LEU A 261 -8.84 -8.55 2.25
N ALA A 262 -9.12 -9.12 3.42
CA ALA A 262 -9.08 -10.57 3.64
C ALA A 262 -10.11 -11.29 2.75
N GLU A 263 -11.32 -10.75 2.64
CA GLU A 263 -12.36 -11.27 1.75
C GLU A 263 -11.98 -11.12 0.27
N LEU A 264 -11.37 -10.00 -0.11
CA LEU A 264 -10.81 -9.83 -1.46
C LEU A 264 -9.71 -10.85 -1.76
N GLY A 265 -8.79 -11.06 -0.82
CA GLY A 265 -7.72 -12.07 -0.93
C GLY A 265 -8.30 -13.48 -1.09
N ARG A 266 -9.34 -13.83 -0.33
CA ARG A 266 -10.08 -15.09 -0.46
C ARG A 266 -10.69 -15.24 -1.86
N LYS A 267 -11.30 -14.18 -2.40
CA LYS A 267 -11.88 -14.17 -3.76
C LYS A 267 -10.82 -14.32 -4.84
N ILE A 268 -9.70 -13.63 -4.72
CA ILE A 268 -8.57 -13.74 -5.66
C ILE A 268 -8.00 -15.16 -5.64
N HIS A 269 -7.75 -15.72 -4.44
CA HIS A 269 -7.26 -17.09 -4.30
C HIS A 269 -8.21 -18.09 -4.96
N THR A 270 -9.51 -18.01 -4.63
CA THR A 270 -10.53 -18.88 -5.22
C THR A 270 -10.63 -18.70 -6.74
N GLY A 271 -10.62 -17.46 -7.24
CA GLY A 271 -10.69 -17.16 -8.67
C GLY A 271 -9.47 -17.64 -9.45
N SER A 272 -8.27 -17.46 -8.89
CA SER A 272 -7.02 -17.95 -9.50
C SER A 272 -6.99 -19.48 -9.61
N ALA A 273 -7.56 -20.20 -8.64
CA ALA A 273 -7.70 -21.65 -8.69
C ALA A 273 -8.62 -22.13 -9.83
N LEU A 274 -9.59 -21.31 -10.24
CA LEU A 274 -10.51 -21.61 -11.34
C LEU A 274 -9.97 -21.28 -12.74
N THR A 275 -8.89 -20.50 -12.83
CA THR A 275 -8.37 -19.95 -14.10
C THR A 275 -7.05 -20.61 -14.55
N GLY A 276 -6.63 -21.70 -13.91
CA GLY A 276 -5.38 -22.40 -14.23
C GLY A 276 -5.60 -23.70 -15.02
N ASP A 277 -4.77 -23.94 -16.04
CA ASP A 277 -4.61 -25.26 -16.68
C ASP A 277 -3.54 -26.08 -15.93
N GLY A 278 -3.82 -27.36 -15.66
CA GLY A 278 -2.78 -28.33 -15.28
C GLY A 278 -2.21 -28.23 -13.85
N GLY A 279 -2.95 -27.69 -12.87
CA GLY A 279 -2.58 -27.78 -11.45
C GLY A 279 -1.60 -26.71 -10.93
N VAL A 280 -1.18 -25.77 -11.77
CA VAL A 280 -0.47 -24.55 -11.36
C VAL A 280 -1.36 -23.35 -11.73
N THR A 281 -1.71 -22.51 -10.77
CA THR A 281 -2.52 -21.32 -11.06
C THR A 281 -1.66 -20.29 -11.81
N GLY A 282 -2.22 -19.62 -12.82
CA GLY A 282 -1.49 -18.58 -13.57
C GLY A 282 -0.93 -17.47 -12.66
N PHE A 283 -1.62 -17.19 -11.55
CA PHE A 283 -1.18 -16.26 -10.52
C PHE A 283 0.16 -16.65 -9.87
N SER A 284 0.38 -17.94 -9.57
CA SER A 284 1.61 -18.39 -8.91
C SER A 284 2.85 -18.21 -9.79
N ARG A 285 2.71 -18.40 -11.11
CA ARG A 285 3.82 -18.18 -12.05
C ARG A 285 4.16 -16.70 -12.16
N ASP A 286 3.16 -15.86 -12.46
CA ASP A 286 3.40 -14.44 -12.69
C ASP A 286 3.91 -13.74 -11.41
N LEU A 287 3.43 -14.18 -10.23
CA LEU A 287 3.95 -13.73 -8.94
C LEU A 287 5.41 -14.16 -8.72
N HIS A 288 5.80 -15.37 -9.11
CA HIS A 288 7.17 -15.84 -8.98
C HIS A 288 8.15 -15.00 -9.82
N ASP A 289 7.80 -14.71 -11.07
CA ASP A 289 8.63 -13.90 -11.97
C ASP A 289 8.79 -12.47 -11.43
N PHE A 290 7.69 -11.88 -10.94
CA PHE A 290 7.70 -10.57 -10.30
C PHE A 290 8.57 -10.57 -9.03
N LEU A 291 8.36 -11.51 -8.11
CA LEU A 291 9.13 -11.59 -6.85
C LEU A 291 10.61 -11.83 -7.10
N THR A 292 10.97 -12.62 -8.12
CA THR A 292 12.37 -12.84 -8.51
C THR A 292 13.01 -11.53 -8.95
N THR A 293 12.31 -10.74 -9.76
CA THR A 293 12.76 -9.40 -10.18
C THR A 293 12.96 -8.48 -8.97
N VAL A 294 12.02 -8.48 -8.02
CA VAL A 294 12.15 -7.68 -6.79
C VAL A 294 13.34 -8.12 -5.95
N VAL A 295 13.48 -9.42 -5.67
CA VAL A 295 14.56 -9.95 -4.81
C VAL A 295 15.93 -9.69 -5.41
N THR A 296 16.08 -9.82 -6.73
CA THR A 296 17.35 -9.54 -7.44
C THR A 296 17.71 -8.06 -7.43
N ALA A 297 16.73 -7.15 -7.39
CA ALA A 297 16.97 -5.71 -7.30
C ALA A 297 17.31 -5.23 -5.88
N VAL A 298 16.92 -5.99 -4.84
CA VAL A 298 17.13 -5.59 -3.44
C VAL A 298 18.55 -5.93 -2.97
N GLY A 299 19.27 -4.92 -2.49
CA GLY A 299 20.58 -5.12 -1.87
C GLY A 299 20.47 -5.98 -0.60
N GLY A 300 21.01 -7.20 -0.63
CA GLY A 300 20.88 -8.19 0.46
C GLY A 300 21.30 -7.64 1.82
N LYS A 301 22.40 -6.90 1.90
CA LYS A 301 22.89 -6.30 3.16
C LYS A 301 21.86 -5.36 3.80
N THR A 302 21.31 -4.43 3.02
CA THR A 302 20.30 -3.46 3.50
C THR A 302 19.03 -4.17 3.93
N LEU A 303 18.60 -5.19 3.17
CA LEU A 303 17.43 -6.00 3.51
C LEU A 303 17.61 -6.72 4.86
N PHE A 304 18.75 -7.35 5.09
CA PHE A 304 18.99 -8.06 6.35
C PHE A 304 19.14 -7.11 7.54
N GLN A 305 19.77 -5.95 7.37
CA GLN A 305 19.82 -4.92 8.42
C GLN A 305 18.43 -4.40 8.78
N ALA A 306 17.61 -4.10 7.76
CA ALA A 306 16.23 -3.69 7.97
C ALA A 306 15.42 -4.80 8.64
N LYS A 307 15.60 -6.07 8.24
CA LYS A 307 14.94 -7.22 8.88
C LYS A 307 15.29 -7.33 10.36
N THR A 308 16.55 -7.14 10.74
CA THR A 308 16.97 -7.17 12.16
C THR A 308 16.35 -6.00 12.94
N ALA A 309 16.35 -4.79 12.38
CA ALA A 309 15.70 -3.64 13.03
C ALA A 309 14.18 -3.87 13.21
N LEU A 310 13.53 -4.48 12.21
CA LEU A 310 12.12 -4.86 12.27
C LEU A 310 11.84 -6.01 13.25
N ALA A 311 12.84 -6.81 13.62
CA ALA A 311 12.65 -7.91 14.56
C ALA A 311 12.23 -7.40 15.94
N GLY A 312 12.85 -6.34 16.45
CA GLY A 312 12.46 -5.72 17.72
C GLY A 312 11.05 -5.10 17.68
N GLY A 313 10.70 -4.45 16.55
CA GLY A 313 9.33 -3.97 16.34
C GLY A 313 8.31 -5.11 16.28
N ARG A 314 8.67 -6.23 15.65
CA ARG A 314 7.83 -7.43 15.56
C ARG A 314 7.62 -8.10 16.92
N GLU A 315 8.62 -8.10 17.78
CA GLU A 315 8.50 -8.59 19.16
C GLU A 315 7.48 -7.76 19.95
N THR A 316 7.59 -6.43 19.89
CA THR A 316 6.63 -5.53 20.56
C THR A 316 5.21 -5.70 20.02
N LEU A 317 5.06 -5.83 18.71
CA LEU A 317 3.76 -6.11 18.07
C LEU A 317 3.21 -7.48 18.47
N ALA A 318 4.07 -8.51 18.54
CA ALA A 318 3.66 -9.85 18.93
C ALA A 318 3.23 -9.91 20.39
N ALA A 319 3.92 -9.21 21.29
CA ALA A 319 3.52 -9.08 22.68
C ALA A 319 2.16 -8.38 22.79
N SER A 320 1.99 -7.22 22.15
CA SER A 320 0.72 -6.48 22.16
C SER A 320 -0.44 -7.29 21.55
N LEU A 321 -0.18 -8.06 20.49
CA LEU A 321 -1.18 -8.96 19.91
C LEU A 321 -1.51 -10.10 20.87
N THR A 322 -0.53 -10.64 21.57
CA THR A 322 -0.72 -11.70 22.57
C THR A 322 -1.59 -11.20 23.71
N ASP A 323 -1.29 -10.03 24.28
CA ASP A 323 -2.13 -9.40 25.31
C ASP A 323 -3.58 -9.19 24.84
N THR A 324 -3.74 -8.78 23.57
CA THR A 324 -5.06 -8.62 22.95
C THR A 324 -5.79 -9.95 22.77
N LEU A 325 -5.07 -11.01 22.38
CA LEU A 325 -5.63 -12.35 22.20
C LEU A 325 -5.99 -13.01 23.54
N GLU A 326 -5.22 -12.78 24.60
CA GLU A 326 -5.56 -13.21 25.95
C GLU A 326 -6.88 -12.60 26.43
N ALA A 327 -7.14 -11.33 26.08
CA ALA A 327 -8.42 -10.69 26.33
C ALA A 327 -9.57 -11.20 25.45
N ASN A 328 -9.28 -11.94 24.36
CA ASN A 328 -10.26 -12.41 23.37
C ASN A 328 -10.05 -13.90 23.03
N PRO A 329 -10.38 -14.83 23.95
CA PRO A 329 -10.05 -16.26 23.80
C PRO A 329 -10.68 -16.93 22.58
N ASP A 330 -11.83 -16.45 22.09
CA ASP A 330 -12.47 -16.99 20.89
C ASP A 330 -11.58 -16.87 19.64
N LEU A 331 -10.86 -15.75 19.50
CA LEU A 331 -9.90 -15.55 18.40
C LEU A 331 -8.72 -16.53 18.48
N VAL A 332 -8.31 -16.90 19.69
CA VAL A 332 -7.26 -17.91 19.89
C VAL A 332 -7.74 -19.26 19.37
N TYR A 333 -8.98 -19.66 19.67
CA TYR A 333 -9.53 -20.93 19.18
C TYR A 333 -9.68 -20.96 17.66
N GLU A 334 -10.15 -19.87 17.04
CA GLU A 334 -10.24 -19.76 15.57
C GLU A 334 -8.86 -19.78 14.89
N SER A 335 -7.88 -19.09 15.49
CA SER A 335 -6.49 -19.12 15.05
C SER A 335 -5.89 -20.52 15.13
N LEU A 336 -6.14 -21.27 16.22
CA LEU A 336 -5.67 -22.64 16.36
C LEU A 336 -6.28 -23.59 15.32
N ARG A 337 -7.58 -23.45 15.03
CA ARG A 337 -8.27 -24.29 14.02
C ARG A 337 -7.76 -24.08 12.61
N SER A 338 -7.45 -22.83 12.25
CA SER A 338 -6.94 -22.49 10.91
C SER A 338 -5.43 -22.73 10.76
N ARG A 339 -4.69 -22.87 11.88
CA ARG A 339 -3.23 -22.97 11.91
C ARG A 339 -2.66 -24.17 11.15
N HIS A 340 -3.35 -25.30 11.13
CA HIS A 340 -2.83 -26.54 10.53
C HIS A 340 -2.53 -26.42 9.03
N ALA A 341 -3.39 -25.73 8.28
CA ALA A 341 -3.16 -25.49 6.85
C ALA A 341 -1.90 -24.62 6.64
N GLY A 342 -1.73 -23.60 7.48
CA GLY A 342 -0.55 -22.75 7.48
C GLY A 342 0.72 -23.50 7.89
N TRP A 343 0.65 -24.39 8.89
CA TRP A 343 1.77 -25.20 9.33
C TRP A 343 2.26 -26.16 8.26
N ASN A 344 1.36 -26.86 7.56
CA ASN A 344 1.76 -27.76 6.49
C ASN A 344 2.47 -27.01 5.34
N ALA A 345 1.98 -25.83 4.98
CA ALA A 345 2.67 -24.97 4.01
C ALA A 345 4.04 -24.51 4.53
N ALA A 346 4.12 -24.09 5.81
CA ALA A 346 5.36 -23.65 6.43
C ALA A 346 6.40 -24.78 6.55
N ILE A 347 5.98 -26.00 6.88
CA ILE A 347 6.84 -27.19 6.92
C ILE A 347 7.44 -27.45 5.55
N LYS A 348 6.63 -27.44 4.48
CA LYS A 348 7.11 -27.61 3.10
C LYS A 348 8.14 -26.53 2.72
N THR A 349 7.88 -25.28 3.07
CA THR A 349 8.84 -24.19 2.82
C THR A 349 10.12 -24.35 3.63
N ARG A 350 10.03 -24.74 4.91
CA ARG A 350 11.21 -25.01 5.75
C ARG A 350 12.03 -26.18 5.23
N ALA A 351 11.40 -27.25 4.77
CA ALA A 351 12.09 -28.38 4.16
C ALA A 351 12.86 -27.96 2.90
N ARG A 352 12.24 -27.14 2.03
CA ARG A 352 12.93 -26.56 0.86
C ARG A 352 14.12 -25.68 1.25
N ASN A 353 13.94 -24.84 2.28
CA ASN A 353 15.03 -24.00 2.77
C ASN A 353 16.15 -24.83 3.41
N ALA A 354 15.82 -25.89 4.15
CA ALA A 354 16.81 -26.79 4.74
C ALA A 354 17.61 -27.53 3.66
N ALA A 355 16.95 -28.01 2.60
CA ALA A 355 17.63 -28.60 1.45
C ALA A 355 18.58 -27.59 0.79
N MET A 356 18.12 -26.36 0.56
CA MET A 356 18.97 -25.29 0.02
C MET A 356 20.19 -25.00 0.91
N LEU A 357 20.04 -25.04 2.24
CA LEU A 357 21.14 -24.84 3.18
C LEU A 357 22.11 -26.03 3.18
N ALA A 358 21.60 -27.25 3.05
CA ALA A 358 22.42 -28.46 2.96
C ALA A 358 23.29 -28.48 1.69
N ASP A 359 22.81 -27.87 0.60
CA ASP A 359 23.54 -27.73 -0.67
C ASP A 359 24.63 -26.64 -0.64
N MET A 360 24.75 -25.84 0.44
CA MET A 360 25.75 -24.77 0.53
C MET A 360 27.16 -25.31 0.85
N PRO A 361 28.24 -24.59 0.47
CA PRO A 361 29.60 -24.95 0.85
C PRO A 361 29.76 -25.03 2.38
N ALA A 362 30.32 -26.15 2.86
CA ALA A 362 30.38 -26.48 4.28
C ALA A 362 31.06 -25.41 5.15
N GLU A 363 32.12 -24.76 4.65
CA GLU A 363 32.87 -23.74 5.40
C GLU A 363 32.05 -22.45 5.60
N GLU A 364 31.34 -22.00 4.56
CA GLU A 364 30.50 -20.80 4.62
C GLU A 364 29.28 -21.03 5.51
N PHE A 365 28.64 -22.19 5.38
CA PHE A 365 27.51 -22.58 6.23
C PHE A 365 27.92 -22.64 7.70
N THR A 366 29.01 -23.33 8.02
CA THR A 366 29.46 -23.51 9.41
C THR A 366 29.77 -22.18 10.08
N ASN A 367 30.48 -21.28 9.39
CA ASN A 367 30.83 -19.97 9.95
C ASN A 367 29.58 -19.11 10.21
N ALA A 368 28.65 -19.05 9.25
CA ALA A 368 27.42 -18.27 9.40
C ALA A 368 26.48 -18.86 10.47
N TYR A 369 26.36 -20.19 10.52
CA TYR A 369 25.46 -20.88 11.43
C TYR A 369 25.97 -20.83 12.88
N CYS A 370 27.26 -21.08 13.12
CA CYS A 370 27.86 -20.96 14.45
C CYS A 370 27.73 -19.54 15.02
N GLN A 371 27.92 -18.51 14.18
CA GLN A 371 27.69 -17.13 14.59
C GLN A 371 26.23 -16.89 14.99
N SER A 372 25.27 -17.40 14.21
CA SER A 372 23.85 -17.29 14.55
C SER A 372 23.48 -18.03 15.83
N LEU A 373 24.01 -19.24 16.03
CA LEU A 373 23.73 -20.03 17.24
C LEU A 373 24.27 -19.36 18.50
N SER A 374 25.43 -18.69 18.43
CA SER A 374 26.03 -17.99 19.57
C SER A 374 25.20 -16.80 20.08
N GLN A 375 24.24 -16.32 19.27
CA GLN A 375 23.35 -15.21 19.62
C GLN A 375 21.99 -15.68 20.18
N LEU A 376 21.73 -16.98 20.20
CA LEU A 376 20.46 -17.51 20.73
C LEU A 376 20.42 -17.43 22.25
N ASP A 377 19.32 -16.91 22.79
CA ASP A 377 19.04 -16.99 24.22
C ASP A 377 18.64 -18.43 24.59
N ALA A 378 19.60 -19.18 25.15
CA ALA A 378 19.37 -20.55 25.59
C ALA A 378 18.33 -20.66 26.71
N GLY A 379 18.13 -19.61 27.50
CA GLY A 379 17.13 -19.55 28.57
C GLY A 379 15.71 -19.50 28.02
N GLU A 380 15.44 -18.59 27.09
CA GLU A 380 14.13 -18.51 26.41
C GLU A 380 13.82 -19.79 25.62
N ALA A 381 14.84 -20.36 24.96
CA ALA A 381 14.67 -21.64 24.26
C ALA A 381 14.26 -22.77 25.21
N ALA A 382 14.86 -22.84 26.41
CA ALA A 382 14.49 -23.83 27.42
C ALA A 382 13.05 -23.63 27.94
N GLU A 383 12.61 -22.38 28.10
CA GLU A 383 11.23 -22.07 28.50
C GLU A 383 10.22 -22.50 27.42
N ILE A 384 10.50 -22.22 26.15
CA ILE A 384 9.67 -22.68 25.02
C ILE A 384 9.56 -24.21 25.02
N VAL A 385 10.68 -24.92 25.20
CA VAL A 385 10.70 -26.39 25.26
C VAL A 385 9.82 -26.90 26.40
N ASN A 386 9.91 -26.30 27.60
CA ASN A 386 9.06 -26.66 28.74
C ASN A 386 7.57 -26.44 28.45
N LEU A 387 7.21 -25.31 27.84
CA LEU A 387 5.82 -25.01 27.46
C LEU A 387 5.30 -26.02 26.42
N VAL A 388 6.12 -26.42 25.45
CA VAL A 388 5.77 -27.45 24.48
C VAL A 388 5.52 -28.79 25.16
N PHE A 389 6.39 -29.23 26.08
CA PHE A 389 6.17 -30.48 26.82
C PHE A 389 4.90 -30.43 27.68
N LEU A 390 4.60 -29.28 28.30
CA LEU A 390 3.35 -29.09 29.03
C LEU A 390 2.14 -29.26 28.10
N LEU A 391 2.17 -28.67 26.91
CA LEU A 391 1.11 -28.83 25.92
C LEU A 391 0.98 -30.27 25.43
N ILE A 392 2.09 -30.97 25.16
CA ILE A 392 2.09 -32.38 24.76
C ILE A 392 1.47 -33.25 25.86
N ASN A 393 1.86 -33.05 27.11
CA ASN A 393 1.28 -33.78 28.24
C ASN A 393 -0.23 -33.52 28.35
N ARG A 394 -0.66 -32.26 28.21
CA ARG A 394 -2.08 -31.91 28.21
C ARG A 394 -2.84 -32.57 27.06
N ILE A 395 -2.26 -32.64 25.86
CA ILE A 395 -2.87 -33.32 24.71
C ILE A 395 -2.95 -34.83 24.97
N ARG A 396 -1.88 -35.44 25.49
CA ARG A 396 -1.84 -36.87 25.83
C ARG A 396 -2.95 -37.23 26.82
N ASP A 397 -3.12 -36.40 27.85
CA ASP A 397 -4.09 -36.65 28.92
C ASP A 397 -5.55 -36.51 28.41
N LEU A 398 -5.78 -35.62 27.43
CA LEU A 398 -7.11 -35.42 26.83
C LEU A 398 -7.41 -36.35 25.65
N ASN A 399 -6.41 -36.71 24.85
CA ASN A 399 -6.55 -37.57 23.68
C ASN A 399 -5.26 -38.40 23.43
N PRO A 400 -5.12 -39.55 24.11
CA PRO A 400 -3.90 -40.34 24.08
C PRO A 400 -3.59 -40.97 22.72
N ALA A 401 -4.58 -41.09 21.82
CA ALA A 401 -4.42 -41.71 20.50
C ALA A 401 -3.72 -40.80 19.47
N VAL A 402 -3.73 -39.48 19.67
CA VAL A 402 -3.17 -38.53 18.70
C VAL A 402 -1.65 -38.63 18.61
N LEU A 403 -0.95 -38.67 19.74
CA LEU A 403 0.51 -38.67 19.75
C LEU A 403 1.12 -39.89 19.05
N PRO A 404 0.68 -41.14 19.29
CA PRO A 404 1.17 -42.30 18.55
C PRO A 404 0.96 -42.17 17.04
N SER A 405 -0.19 -41.64 16.59
CA SER A 405 -0.47 -41.50 15.16
C SER A 405 0.45 -40.48 14.47
N VAL A 406 0.73 -39.36 15.13
CA VAL A 406 1.66 -38.33 14.63
C VAL A 406 3.09 -38.85 14.68
N ALA A 407 3.49 -39.51 15.77
CA ALA A 407 4.83 -40.10 15.90
C ALA A 407 5.08 -41.14 14.81
N ALA A 408 4.13 -42.03 14.52
CA ALA A 408 4.26 -43.02 13.46
C ALA A 408 4.43 -42.38 12.08
N GLN A 409 3.69 -41.31 11.77
CA GLN A 409 3.84 -40.58 10.50
C GLN A 409 5.21 -39.91 10.39
N ILE A 410 5.74 -39.37 11.49
CA ILE A 410 7.08 -38.78 11.53
C ILE A 410 8.12 -39.87 11.30
N VAL A 411 8.11 -40.94 12.11
CA VAL A 411 9.09 -42.04 12.03
C VAL A 411 9.16 -42.64 10.63
N ASN A 412 8.01 -42.87 10.00
CA ASN A 412 7.96 -43.42 8.64
C ASN A 412 8.51 -42.46 7.56
N GLY A 413 8.71 -41.19 7.86
CA GLY A 413 9.27 -40.19 6.95
C GLY A 413 10.72 -39.83 7.23
N LEU A 414 11.35 -40.43 8.24
CA LEU A 414 12.74 -40.16 8.62
C LEU A 414 13.71 -41.08 7.86
N ASP A 415 14.85 -40.52 7.47
CA ASP A 415 16.03 -41.28 7.06
C ASP A 415 16.78 -41.73 8.31
N LEU A 416 16.67 -43.01 8.66
CA LEU A 416 17.21 -43.53 9.91
C LEU A 416 18.74 -43.54 9.93
N SER A 417 19.41 -43.71 8.78
CA SER A 417 20.88 -43.66 8.69
C SER A 417 21.44 -42.28 9.02
N GLU A 418 20.87 -41.22 8.43
CA GLU A 418 21.32 -39.85 8.69
C GLU A 418 21.07 -39.43 10.16
N ILE A 419 19.99 -39.95 10.77
CA ILE A 419 19.73 -39.73 12.19
C ILE A 419 20.74 -40.45 13.06
N GLU A 420 21.10 -41.69 12.72
CA GLU A 420 22.12 -42.45 13.46
C GLU A 420 23.44 -41.69 13.49
N ASP A 421 23.93 -41.26 12.34
CA ASP A 421 25.18 -40.48 12.21
C ASP A 421 25.11 -39.16 13.00
N ALA A 422 23.98 -38.44 12.92
CA ALA A 422 23.79 -37.18 13.65
C ALA A 422 23.73 -37.39 15.17
N VAL A 423 23.05 -38.43 15.64
CA VAL A 423 22.95 -38.77 17.06
C VAL A 423 24.30 -39.25 17.60
N GLU A 424 25.06 -40.04 16.84
CA GLU A 424 26.41 -40.46 17.23
C GLU A 424 27.33 -39.25 17.41
N GLY A 425 27.31 -38.30 16.45
CA GLY A 425 28.06 -37.05 16.55
C GLY A 425 27.66 -36.22 17.77
N MET A 426 26.35 -35.99 17.97
CA MET A 426 25.86 -35.22 19.11
C MET A 426 26.20 -35.89 20.46
N THR A 427 25.98 -37.19 20.61
CA THR A 427 26.25 -37.88 21.87
C THR A 427 27.73 -37.82 22.26
N ARG A 428 28.63 -37.85 21.27
CA ARG A 428 30.07 -37.67 21.48
C ARG A 428 30.42 -36.26 21.95
N ASP A 429 29.78 -35.24 21.39
CA ASP A 429 30.16 -33.83 21.59
C ASP A 429 29.47 -33.19 22.82
N ILE A 430 28.22 -33.56 23.11
CA ILE A 430 27.41 -32.94 24.18
C ILE A 430 27.02 -33.91 25.30
N GLY A 431 27.51 -35.15 25.27
CA GLY A 431 27.12 -36.22 26.21
C GLY A 431 27.21 -35.82 27.69
N ASP A 432 28.27 -35.11 28.08
CA ASP A 432 28.46 -34.64 29.46
C ASP A 432 27.49 -33.52 29.85
N ILE A 433 27.11 -32.66 28.90
CA ILE A 433 26.18 -31.54 29.11
C ILE A 433 24.76 -32.09 29.33
N ILE A 434 24.36 -33.10 28.55
CA ILE A 434 23.01 -33.69 28.64
C ILE A 434 22.88 -34.72 29.76
N LYS A 435 23.95 -35.06 30.49
CA LYS A 435 23.94 -36.07 31.54
C LYS A 435 22.82 -35.93 32.57
N PRO A 436 22.43 -34.74 33.06
CA PRO A 436 21.29 -34.60 33.97
C PRO A 436 19.97 -35.00 33.33
N LEU A 437 19.73 -34.59 32.07
CA LEU A 437 18.56 -34.98 31.29
C LEU A 437 18.58 -36.48 31.00
N GLY A 438 19.74 -37.01 30.62
CA GLY A 438 19.99 -38.44 30.43
C GLY A 438 19.61 -39.22 31.69
N ARG A 439 20.04 -38.80 32.89
CA ARG A 439 19.64 -39.49 34.13
C ARG A 439 18.13 -39.55 34.37
N ALA A 440 17.38 -38.55 33.90
CA ALA A 440 15.92 -38.52 34.04
C ALA A 440 15.20 -39.37 32.97
N VAL A 441 15.69 -39.35 31.73
CA VAL A 441 15.01 -39.95 30.57
C VAL A 441 15.54 -41.35 30.24
N LEU A 442 16.85 -41.56 30.39
CA LEU A 442 17.55 -42.79 30.01
C LEU A 442 17.01 -44.04 30.69
N PRO A 443 16.59 -44.08 31.97
CA PRO A 443 15.99 -45.29 32.54
C PRO A 443 14.75 -45.76 31.77
N HIS A 444 13.90 -44.81 31.33
CA HIS A 444 12.71 -45.12 30.53
C HIS A 444 13.09 -45.54 29.10
N LEU A 445 14.10 -44.91 28.52
CA LEU A 445 14.62 -45.29 27.20
C LEU A 445 15.31 -46.66 27.24
N ILE A 446 16.05 -47.01 28.29
CA ILE A 446 16.66 -48.33 28.45
C ILE A 446 15.56 -49.38 28.58
N GLN A 447 14.52 -49.13 29.38
CA GLN A 447 13.41 -50.06 29.51
C GLN A 447 12.72 -50.32 28.17
N THR A 448 12.48 -49.25 27.39
CA THR A 448 11.83 -49.34 26.08
C THR A 448 12.78 -49.93 25.02
N GLY A 449 14.04 -49.53 25.03
CA GLY A 449 15.10 -50.02 24.15
C GLY A 449 15.40 -51.50 24.38
N CYS A 450 15.38 -51.99 25.62
CA CYS A 450 15.46 -53.42 25.89
C CYS A 450 14.29 -54.22 25.31
N GLN A 451 13.12 -53.59 25.11
CA GLN A 451 12.01 -54.21 24.37
C GLN A 451 12.26 -54.20 22.87
N TRP A 452 12.80 -53.09 22.32
CA TRP A 452 13.17 -52.98 20.91
C TRP A 452 14.34 -53.88 20.50
N LEU A 453 15.25 -54.16 21.44
CA LEU A 453 16.40 -55.04 21.23
C LEU A 453 16.06 -56.53 21.36
N MET A 454 14.80 -56.91 21.51
CA MET A 454 14.44 -58.33 21.46
C MET A 454 14.70 -58.87 20.03
N PRO A 455 15.12 -60.15 19.87
CA PRO A 455 15.40 -60.68 18.54
C PRO A 455 14.12 -60.71 17.69
N GLU A 456 14.11 -60.00 16.56
CA GLU A 456 12.96 -59.95 15.64
C GLU A 456 13.24 -60.65 14.30
N GLY A 457 14.50 -61.02 14.02
CA GLY A 457 14.90 -61.74 12.81
C GLY A 457 15.08 -60.85 11.59
N ASP A 458 15.37 -59.56 11.77
CA ASP A 458 15.48 -58.57 10.70
C ASP A 458 16.92 -58.15 10.37
N GLU A 459 17.09 -57.22 9.42
CA GLU A 459 18.40 -56.75 8.94
C GLU A 459 19.17 -55.92 10.00
N THR A 460 18.52 -55.51 11.09
CA THR A 460 19.11 -54.72 12.18
C THR A 460 19.54 -55.56 13.38
N ASP A 461 19.25 -56.87 13.36
CA ASP A 461 19.50 -57.80 14.47
C ASP A 461 20.98 -57.90 14.89
N GLU A 462 21.92 -57.68 13.96
CA GLU A 462 23.37 -57.69 14.24
C GLU A 462 23.79 -56.48 15.08
N SER A 463 23.33 -55.28 14.71
CA SER A 463 23.53 -54.06 15.51
C SER A 463 22.79 -54.15 16.85
N ALA A 464 21.59 -54.71 16.87
CA ALA A 464 20.84 -54.98 18.09
C ALA A 464 21.58 -55.99 19.00
N ALA A 465 22.24 -57.00 18.42
CA ALA A 465 23.09 -57.94 19.16
C ALA A 465 24.28 -57.25 19.83
N ALA A 466 24.98 -56.38 19.10
CA ALA A 466 26.08 -55.61 19.64
C ALA A 466 25.63 -54.70 20.81
N ALA A 467 24.46 -54.06 20.68
CA ALA A 467 23.88 -53.26 21.76
C ALA A 467 23.49 -54.11 22.99
N ARG A 468 22.91 -55.31 22.78
CA ARG A 468 22.62 -56.26 23.87
C ARG A 468 23.91 -56.67 24.60
N ASP A 469 24.97 -56.99 23.87
CA ASP A 469 26.25 -57.39 24.45
C ASP A 469 26.91 -56.23 25.21
N ALA A 470 26.81 -55.00 24.71
CA ALA A 470 27.26 -53.81 25.42
C ALA A 470 26.50 -53.62 26.74
N ILE A 471 25.17 -53.76 26.75
CA ILE A 471 24.35 -53.70 27.97
C ILE A 471 24.74 -54.82 28.95
N LEU A 472 24.93 -56.05 28.47
CA LEU A 472 25.36 -57.18 29.31
C LEU A 472 26.74 -56.94 29.92
N SER A 473 27.69 -56.39 29.16
CA SER A 473 29.04 -56.05 29.64
C SER A 473 29.01 -54.96 30.72
N PHE A 474 28.07 -54.02 30.63
CA PHE A 474 27.86 -53.00 31.65
C PHE A 474 27.22 -53.57 32.93
N LEU A 475 26.27 -54.50 32.81
CA LEU A 475 25.57 -55.13 33.94
C LEU A 475 26.41 -56.18 34.66
N TYR A 476 27.29 -56.88 33.92
CA TYR A 476 28.21 -57.88 34.44
C TYR A 476 29.65 -57.46 34.14
N PRO A 477 30.16 -56.39 34.77
CA PRO A 477 31.56 -56.02 34.61
C PRO A 477 32.38 -57.22 35.09
N GLN A 478 33.17 -57.82 34.19
CA GLN A 478 34.07 -58.89 34.59
C GLN A 478 34.99 -58.32 35.67
N GLU A 479 34.87 -58.82 36.90
CA GLU A 479 35.81 -58.50 37.96
C GLU A 479 37.19 -58.89 37.43
N VAL A 480 38.03 -57.89 37.15
CA VAL A 480 39.43 -58.14 36.82
C VAL A 480 40.00 -58.87 38.02
N PRO A 481 40.45 -60.13 37.90
CA PRO A 481 41.06 -60.82 39.01
C PRO A 481 42.30 -60.02 39.42
N SER A 482 42.25 -59.47 40.63
CA SER A 482 43.28 -58.63 41.25
C SER A 482 44.63 -59.32 41.36
#